data_AF-A0A2K2TSR5-F1
#
_entry.id   AF-A0A2K2TSR5-F1
#
_cell.length_a   1.000
_cell.length_b   1.000
_cell.length_c   1.000
_cell.angle_alpha   90.00
_cell.angle_beta   90.00
_cell.angle_gamma   90.00
#
_symmetry.space_group_name_H-M   'P 1'
#
loop_
_entity.id
_entity.type
_entity.pdbx_description
1 polymer ?
#
loop_
_entity_poly.entity_id
_entity_poly.type
_entity_poly.pdbx_seq_one_letter_code
_entity_poly.pdbx_strand_id
1 'polypeptide(L)'
;MKIISIVTVTQIICWIIFVFGDYLSETVSNDILLYTALLFLPVIIPIAYLIFQKKVHYDSVPGWVNTLTVLLVWGVENLIFGRIIIALQIVPQAYGGWEHFLNGIEYLMFPIFNIALAVIIVAFWNLVVFIYKKIKE
;
A
#
# COMPACT_ATOMS: atom_id res chain seq x y z
N MET A 1 10.31 -7.14 -17.33
CA MET A 1 9.68 -5.92 -16.77
C MET A 1 10.49 -5.50 -15.55
N LYS A 2 10.88 -4.22 -15.41
CA LYS A 2 11.67 -3.78 -14.24
C LYS A 2 10.79 -3.85 -12.98
N ILE A 3 11.41 -4.10 -11.82
CA ILE A 3 10.73 -4.25 -10.53
C ILE A 3 9.85 -3.04 -10.20
N ILE A 4 10.33 -1.84 -10.53
CA ILE A 4 9.63 -0.57 -10.40
C ILE A 4 8.32 -0.59 -11.20
N SER A 5 8.36 -1.02 -12.46
CA SER A 5 7.17 -1.08 -13.33
C SER A 5 6.09 -2.04 -12.78
N ILE A 6 6.50 -3.16 -12.16
CA ILE A 6 5.56 -4.07 -11.50
C ILE A 6 4.91 -3.37 -10.30
N VAL A 7 5.70 -2.71 -9.47
CA VAL A 7 5.22 -1.99 -8.28
C VAL A 7 4.22 -0.91 -8.69
N THR A 8 4.59 -0.08 -9.67
CA THR A 8 3.73 1.00 -10.18
C THR A 8 2.41 0.49 -10.74
N VAL A 9 2.44 -0.53 -11.61
CA VAL A 9 1.20 -1.10 -12.19
C VAL A 9 0.29 -1.67 -11.11
N THR A 10 0.88 -2.40 -10.16
CA THR A 10 0.12 -2.98 -9.05
C THR A 10 -0.49 -1.87 -8.18
N GLN A 11 0.26 -0.78 -7.95
CA GLN A 11 -0.25 0.34 -7.19
C GLN A 11 -1.41 1.07 -7.88
N ILE A 12 -1.31 1.31 -9.18
CA ILE A 12 -2.40 1.91 -9.95
C ILE A 12 -3.68 1.09 -9.79
N ILE A 13 -3.59 -0.25 -9.90
CA ILE A 13 -4.74 -1.15 -9.73
C ILE A 13 -5.30 -1.04 -8.30
N CYS A 14 -4.45 -1.08 -7.28
CA CYS A 14 -4.90 -0.97 -5.89
C CYS A 14 -5.58 0.37 -5.61
N TRP A 15 -5.06 1.48 -6.12
CA TRP A 15 -5.69 2.80 -5.96
C TRP A 15 -7.01 2.91 -6.71
N ILE A 16 -7.13 2.34 -7.91
CA ILE A 16 -8.41 2.31 -8.63
C ILE A 16 -9.47 1.56 -7.82
N ILE A 17 -9.13 0.37 -7.30
CA ILE A 17 -10.06 -0.42 -6.48
C ILE A 17 -10.40 0.32 -5.19
N PHE A 18 -9.40 0.93 -4.53
CA PHE A 18 -9.57 1.70 -3.31
C PHE A 18 -10.58 2.83 -3.49
N VAL A 19 -10.32 3.72 -4.45
CA VAL A 19 -11.14 4.90 -4.73
C VAL A 19 -12.52 4.51 -5.22
N PHE A 20 -12.64 3.47 -6.04
CA PHE A 20 -13.93 2.98 -6.51
C PHE A 20 -14.77 2.40 -5.37
N GLY A 21 -14.14 1.63 -4.48
CA GLY A 21 -14.81 1.12 -3.29
C GLY A 21 -15.28 2.24 -2.36
N ASP A 22 -14.41 3.23 -2.13
CA ASP A 22 -14.72 4.41 -1.32
C ASP A 22 -15.90 5.21 -1.90
N TYR A 23 -15.86 5.46 -3.21
CA TYR A 23 -16.96 6.08 -3.95
C TYR A 23 -18.29 5.34 -3.78
N LEU A 24 -18.28 4.01 -3.93
CA LEU A 24 -19.49 3.20 -3.76
C LEU A 24 -20.01 3.25 -2.33
N SER A 25 -19.12 3.27 -1.34
CA SER A 25 -19.51 3.35 0.06
C SER A 25 -20.20 4.68 0.39
N GLU A 26 -19.65 5.79 -0.11
CA GLU A 26 -20.23 7.12 0.12
C GLU A 26 -21.53 7.36 -0.67
N THR A 27 -21.73 6.67 -1.80
CA THR A 27 -22.88 6.92 -2.69
C THR A 27 -24.02 5.92 -2.60
N VAL A 28 -23.74 4.65 -2.29
CA VAL A 28 -24.73 3.56 -2.41
C VAL A 28 -25.08 2.94 -1.07
N SER A 29 -24.10 2.71 -0.18
CA SER A 29 -24.37 2.18 1.16
C SER A 29 -23.19 2.39 2.09
N ASN A 30 -23.47 2.83 3.32
CA ASN A 30 -22.50 3.09 4.39
C ASN A 30 -21.93 1.79 5.01
N ASP A 31 -21.45 0.88 4.16
CA ASP A 31 -21.14 -0.50 4.54
C ASP A 31 -19.67 -0.63 4.96
N ILE A 32 -19.46 -0.69 6.27
CA ILE A 32 -18.16 -0.69 6.95
C ILE A 32 -17.26 -1.87 6.54
N LEU A 33 -17.86 -2.96 6.03
CA LEU A 33 -17.14 -4.13 5.52
C LEU A 33 -16.38 -3.82 4.22
N LEU A 34 -16.93 -2.95 3.37
CA LEU A 34 -16.28 -2.50 2.14
C LEU A 34 -15.02 -1.68 2.48
N TYR A 35 -15.16 -0.72 3.40
CA TYR A 35 -14.06 0.09 3.94
C TYR A 35 -12.92 -0.75 4.55
N THR A 36 -13.26 -1.79 5.32
CA THR A 36 -12.28 -2.64 5.98
C THR A 36 -11.47 -3.46 4.96
N ALA A 37 -12.10 -4.01 3.92
CA ALA A 37 -11.39 -4.73 2.86
C ALA A 37 -10.48 -3.82 2.01
N LEU A 38 -10.89 -2.57 1.79
CA LEU A 38 -10.13 -1.55 1.07
C LEU A 38 -8.87 -1.10 1.83
N LEU A 39 -8.91 -1.12 3.17
CA LEU A 39 -7.75 -0.90 4.06
C LEU A 39 -6.66 -1.97 3.95
N PHE A 40 -7.02 -3.21 3.64
CA PHE A 40 -6.05 -4.32 3.55
C PHE A 40 -5.45 -4.51 2.14
N LEU A 41 -6.09 -3.97 1.09
CA LEU A 41 -5.64 -4.08 -0.30
C LEU A 41 -4.20 -3.56 -0.53
N PRO A 42 -3.77 -2.44 0.07
CA PRO A 42 -2.40 -1.95 -0.05
C PRO A 42 -1.35 -2.88 0.59
N VAL A 43 -1.75 -3.72 1.55
CA VAL A 43 -0.86 -4.70 2.23
C VAL A 43 -0.57 -5.92 1.35
N ILE A 44 -1.44 -6.18 0.36
CA ILE A 44 -1.27 -7.29 -0.59
C ILE A 44 -0.04 -7.07 -1.47
N ILE A 45 0.31 -5.82 -1.82
CA ILE A 45 1.47 -5.52 -2.69
C ILE A 45 2.81 -5.83 -2.01
N PRO A 46 3.10 -5.36 -0.78
CA PRO A 46 4.31 -5.76 -0.05
C PRO A 46 4.42 -7.27 0.12
N ILE A 47 3.31 -7.96 0.39
CA ILE A 47 3.28 -9.42 0.53
C ILE A 47 3.57 -10.11 -0.80
N ALA A 48 2.88 -9.71 -1.88
CA ALA A 48 3.15 -10.22 -3.22
C ALA A 48 4.60 -9.98 -3.61
N TYR A 49 5.14 -8.80 -3.31
CA TYR A 49 6.53 -8.46 -3.55
C TYR A 49 7.51 -9.35 -2.78
N LEU A 50 7.28 -9.62 -1.50
CA LEU A 50 8.09 -10.56 -0.70
C LEU A 50 8.04 -11.98 -1.26
N ILE A 51 6.88 -12.40 -1.78
CA ILE A 51 6.73 -13.70 -2.45
C ILE A 51 7.51 -13.73 -3.78
N PHE A 52 7.44 -12.66 -4.58
CA PHE A 52 8.13 -12.55 -5.86
C PHE A 52 9.62 -12.23 -5.76
N GLN A 53 10.11 -11.75 -4.60
CA GLN A 53 11.53 -11.52 -4.32
C GLN A 53 12.38 -12.77 -4.59
N LYS A 54 11.84 -13.97 -4.33
CA LYS A 54 12.50 -15.24 -4.65
C LYS A 54 12.62 -15.54 -6.14
N LYS A 55 11.72 -14.99 -6.97
CA LYS A 55 11.73 -15.17 -8.44
C LYS A 55 12.49 -14.08 -9.19
N VAL A 56 12.63 -12.89 -8.58
CA VAL A 56 13.39 -11.76 -9.14
C VAL A 56 14.76 -11.69 -8.44
N HIS A 57 15.56 -12.76 -8.57
CA HIS A 57 16.97 -12.70 -8.20
C HIS A 57 17.73 -12.00 -9.33
N TYR A 58 18.08 -10.74 -9.11
CA TYR A 58 19.27 -10.19 -9.75
C TYR A 58 20.44 -10.65 -8.91
N ASP A 59 21.23 -11.60 -9.41
CA ASP A 59 22.43 -12.12 -8.74
C ASP A 59 23.46 -11.04 -8.40
N SER A 60 23.29 -9.82 -8.92
CA SER A 60 24.16 -8.66 -8.72
C SER A 60 23.74 -7.69 -7.61
N VAL A 61 22.53 -7.81 -7.02
CA VAL A 61 22.03 -6.81 -6.04
C VAL A 61 21.59 -7.50 -4.75
N PRO A 62 22.08 -7.06 -3.56
CA PRO A 62 21.63 -7.61 -2.28
C PRO A 62 20.11 -7.50 -2.11
N GLY A 63 19.47 -8.56 -1.66
CA GLY A 63 18.01 -8.62 -1.56
C GLY A 63 17.37 -7.50 -0.74
N TRP A 64 18.07 -6.97 0.28
CA TRP A 64 17.61 -5.83 1.09
C TRP A 64 17.56 -4.52 0.30
N VAL A 65 18.46 -4.31 -0.67
CA VAL A 65 18.46 -3.11 -1.54
C VAL A 65 17.24 -3.12 -2.46
N ASN A 66 16.92 -4.29 -3.03
CA ASN A 66 15.71 -4.45 -3.83
C ASN A 66 14.46 -4.15 -2.99
N THR A 67 14.40 -4.66 -1.76
CA THR A 67 13.28 -4.40 -0.84
C THR A 67 13.15 -2.93 -0.48
N LEU A 68 14.23 -2.24 -0.13
CA LEU A 68 14.19 -0.79 0.13
C LEU A 68 13.74 -0.01 -1.09
N THR A 69 14.20 -0.38 -2.28
CA THR A 69 13.80 0.27 -3.55
C THR A 69 12.30 0.15 -3.76
N VAL A 70 11.72 -1.03 -3.55
CA VAL A 70 10.27 -1.22 -3.69
C VAL A 70 9.49 -0.48 -2.62
N LEU A 71 9.92 -0.52 -1.37
CA LEU A 71 9.28 0.25 -0.30
C LEU A 71 9.30 1.76 -0.61
N LEU A 72 10.41 2.27 -1.15
CA LEU A 72 10.56 3.68 -1.51
C LEU A 72 9.62 4.07 -2.66
N VAL A 73 9.65 3.32 -3.78
CA VAL A 73 8.78 3.56 -4.94
C VAL A 73 7.32 3.52 -4.50
N TRP A 74 6.95 2.47 -3.77
CA TRP A 74 5.58 2.27 -3.30
C TRP A 74 5.12 3.36 -2.33
N GLY A 75 5.98 3.81 -1.42
CA GLY A 75 5.68 4.90 -0.49
C GLY A 75 5.48 6.23 -1.22
N VAL A 76 6.36 6.55 -2.17
CA VAL A 76 6.25 7.76 -3.00
C VAL A 76 4.97 7.74 -3.83
N GLU A 77 4.64 6.60 -4.46
CA GLU A 77 3.41 6.42 -5.23
C GLU A 77 2.15 6.58 -4.38
N ASN A 78 2.10 6.00 -3.18
CA ASN A 78 0.97 6.22 -2.26
C ASN A 78 0.77 7.71 -1.96
N LEU A 79 1.84 8.45 -1.69
CA LEU A 79 1.75 9.89 -1.39
C LEU A 79 1.28 10.71 -2.60
N ILE A 80 1.74 10.36 -3.80
CA ILE A 80 1.34 11.01 -5.05
C ILE A 80 -0.13 10.72 -5.34
N PHE A 81 -0.54 9.45 -5.31
CA PHE A 81 -1.91 9.06 -5.60
C PHE A 81 -2.90 9.62 -4.59
N GLY A 82 -2.60 9.56 -3.28
CA GLY A 82 -3.43 10.18 -2.25
C GLY A 82 -3.69 11.66 -2.53
N ARG A 83 -2.65 12.42 -2.89
CA ARG A 83 -2.79 13.85 -3.27
C ARG A 83 -3.61 14.06 -4.53
N ILE A 84 -3.44 13.22 -5.55
CA ILE A 84 -4.20 13.32 -6.80
C ILE A 84 -5.69 13.10 -6.52
N ILE A 85 -6.06 12.09 -5.73
CA ILE A 85 -7.47 11.81 -5.43
C ILE A 85 -8.12 12.97 -4.66
N ILE A 86 -7.42 13.51 -3.65
CA ILE A 86 -7.88 14.70 -2.90
C ILE A 86 -8.11 15.88 -3.84
N ALA A 87 -7.14 16.17 -4.72
CA ALA A 87 -7.20 17.30 -5.64
C ALA A 87 -8.33 17.16 -6.67
N LEU A 88 -8.61 15.94 -7.13
CA LEU A 88 -9.65 15.67 -8.12
C LEU A 88 -11.06 15.54 -7.52
N GLN A 89 -11.19 15.48 -6.18
CA GLN A 89 -12.47 15.32 -5.48
C GLN A 89 -13.33 14.19 -6.06
N ILE A 90 -12.71 13.05 -6.37
CA ILE A 90 -13.36 11.92 -7.06
C ILE A 90 -14.45 11.30 -6.20
N VAL A 91 -14.23 11.19 -4.89
CA VAL A 91 -15.21 10.67 -3.94
C VAL A 91 -15.99 11.84 -3.34
N PRO A 92 -17.34 11.83 -3.40
CA PRO A 92 -18.14 12.82 -2.71
C PRO A 92 -17.91 12.71 -1.21
N GLN A 93 -17.50 13.82 -0.61
CA GLN A 93 -17.12 13.91 0.80
C GLN A 93 -18.33 14.39 1.61
N ALA A 94 -18.56 13.84 2.81
CA ALA A 94 -19.68 14.24 3.66
C ALA A 94 -19.62 15.74 4.03
N TYR A 95 -20.71 16.48 3.82
CA TYR A 95 -20.78 17.91 4.13
C TYR A 95 -21.50 18.15 5.48
N GLY A 96 -20.72 18.36 6.54
CA GLY A 96 -21.21 18.83 7.84
C GLY A 96 -20.48 18.18 9.04
N GLY A 97 -20.11 18.96 10.05
CA GLY A 97 -19.53 18.43 11.29
C GLY A 97 -18.03 18.08 11.25
N TRP A 98 -17.59 17.20 12.16
CA TRP A 98 -16.19 16.75 12.29
C TRP A 98 -15.71 15.92 11.09
N GLU A 99 -16.64 15.32 10.33
CA GLU A 99 -16.37 14.53 9.12
C GLU A 99 -15.67 15.39 8.05
N HIS A 100 -15.99 16.68 7.96
CA HIS A 100 -15.36 17.60 7.01
C HIS A 100 -13.87 17.86 7.28
N PHE A 101 -13.40 17.64 8.51
CA PHE A 101 -11.98 17.72 8.86
C PHE A 101 -11.24 16.42 8.49
N LEU A 102 -11.91 15.27 8.60
CA LEU A 102 -11.35 13.95 8.25
C LEU A 102 -11.35 13.71 6.74
N ASN A 103 -12.29 14.33 6.03
CA ASN A 103 -12.40 14.34 4.59
C ASN A 103 -11.08 14.78 3.92
N GLY A 104 -10.48 13.90 3.14
CA GLY A 104 -9.18 14.10 2.49
C GLY A 104 -7.95 13.87 3.40
N ILE A 105 -8.08 13.91 4.73
CA ILE A 105 -7.00 13.46 5.63
C ILE A 105 -6.83 11.95 5.51
N GLU A 106 -7.92 11.20 5.34
CA GLU A 106 -7.88 9.76 5.10
C GLU A 106 -6.90 9.41 3.98
N TYR A 107 -7.02 10.07 2.83
CA TYR A 107 -6.16 9.87 1.67
C TYR A 107 -4.69 10.27 1.87
N LEU A 108 -4.37 11.02 2.93
CA LEU A 108 -3.00 11.30 3.38
C LEU A 108 -2.52 10.32 4.45
N MET A 109 -3.40 9.88 5.34
CA MET A 109 -3.11 8.92 6.42
C MET A 109 -2.96 7.51 5.89
N PHE A 110 -3.76 7.11 4.90
CA PHE A 110 -3.69 5.82 4.22
C PHE A 110 -2.28 5.53 3.69
N PRO A 111 -1.65 6.42 2.90
CA PRO A 111 -0.26 6.31 2.52
C PRO A 111 0.72 6.08 3.68
N ILE A 112 0.53 6.78 4.80
CA ILE A 112 1.42 6.68 5.96
C ILE A 112 1.25 5.33 6.67
N PHE A 113 0.01 4.90 6.92
CA PHE A 113 -0.28 3.58 7.49
C PHE A 113 0.25 2.46 6.61
N ASN A 114 0.07 2.60 5.31
CA ASN A 114 0.59 1.70 4.30
C ASN A 114 2.12 1.59 4.42
N ILE A 115 2.85 2.71 4.40
CA ILE A 115 4.31 2.74 4.58
C ILE A 115 4.73 2.05 5.87
N ALA A 116 4.08 2.37 7.00
CA ALA A 116 4.39 1.77 8.28
C ALA A 116 4.18 0.24 8.27
N LEU A 117 3.05 -0.24 7.75
CA LEU A 117 2.75 -1.67 7.65
C LEU A 117 3.75 -2.40 6.76
N ALA A 118 4.10 -1.84 5.61
CA ALA A 118 5.06 -2.46 4.69
C ALA A 118 6.45 -2.59 5.34
N VAL A 119 6.91 -1.55 6.07
CA VAL A 119 8.16 -1.59 6.84
C VAL A 119 8.10 -2.66 7.94
N ILE A 120 7.01 -2.73 8.70
CA ILE A 120 6.82 -3.73 9.77
C ILE A 120 6.89 -5.14 9.20
N ILE A 121 6.14 -5.45 8.13
CA ILE A 121 6.11 -6.79 7.52
C ILE A 121 7.50 -7.19 7.03
N VAL A 122 8.21 -6.28 6.35
CA VAL A 122 9.57 -6.53 5.87
C VAL A 122 10.54 -6.77 7.02
N ALA A 123 10.45 -5.99 8.10
CA ALA A 123 11.32 -6.16 9.27
C ALA A 123 11.08 -7.51 9.96
N PHE A 124 9.80 -7.86 10.18
CA PHE A 124 9.41 -9.15 10.74
C PHE A 124 9.86 -10.32 9.87
N TRP A 125 9.71 -10.23 8.55
CA TRP A 125 10.16 -11.27 7.63
C TRP A 125 11.67 -11.49 7.71
N ASN A 126 12.47 -10.42 7.69
CA ASN A 126 13.93 -10.52 7.81
C ASN A 126 14.35 -11.10 9.17
N LEU A 127 13.66 -10.72 10.25
CA LEU A 127 13.88 -11.28 11.58
C LEU A 127 13.59 -12.78 11.61
N VAL A 128 12.47 -13.23 11.04
CA VAL A 128 12.12 -14.66 10.94
C VAL A 128 13.18 -15.42 10.14
N VAL A 129 13.62 -14.88 8.99
CA VAL A 129 14.67 -15.50 8.17
C VAL A 129 16.00 -15.59 8.93
N PHE A 130 16.35 -14.55 9.69
CA PHE A 130 17.56 -14.55 10.52
C PHE A 130 17.51 -15.63 11.60
N ILE A 131 16.41 -15.69 12.37
CA ILE A 131 16.21 -16.70 13.41
C ILE A 131 16.24 -18.11 12.80
N TYR A 132 15.54 -18.33 11.69
CA TYR A 132 15.51 -19.62 11.00
C TYR A 132 16.90 -20.10 10.59
N LYS A 133 17.73 -19.19 10.04
CA LYS A 133 19.12 -19.52 9.68
C LYS A 133 19.94 -19.87 10.92
N LYS A 134 19.80 -19.11 12.00
CA LYS A 134 20.51 -19.36 13.27
C LYS A 134 20.13 -20.66 13.97
N ILE A 135 18.91 -21.17 13.76
CA ILE A 135 18.46 -22.47 14.27
C ILE A 135 18.96 -23.64 13.40
N LYS A 136 19.22 -23.39 12.11
CA LYS A 136 19.69 -24.41 11.16
C LYS A 136 21.21 -24.53 11.05
N GLU A 137 21.95 -23.50 11.45
CA GLU A 137 23.39 -23.56 11.73
C GLU A 137 23.66 -24.39 13.00
#